data_AF-A0A653K7X9-F1
#
_entry.id   AF-A0A653K7X9-F1
#
_cell.length_a   1.000
_cell.length_b   1.000
_cell.length_c   1.000
_cell.angle_alpha   90.00
_cell.angle_beta   90.00
_cell.angle_gamma   90.00
#
_symmetry.space_group_name_H-M   'P 1'
#
loop_
_entity.id
_entity.type
_entity.pdbx_description
1 polymer ?
#
loop_
_entity_poly.entity_id
_entity_poly.type
_entity_poly.pdbx_seq_one_letter_code
_entity_poly.pdbx_strand_id
1 'polypeptide(L)'
;MKKTFQLSVIAASLLAANVYAAQTNIGTGNTATGADTTVVGTNNAAANTTVVGTDNTGTGNEGFTGGTGNTVNGHWSAVIGNGNSTTGIRSTVLGSGNTTDKDYATAVGSDITVNGQASQAVGNKITIADNNGTAVGGNIDVKGDQASAFGDSVTVNGDGATALGSTSQALGKKATALGYGAQATAENAIATGSGAAASGINSIAIGNATEASAEGAIALGNGAKATAMGAVAIGAGTVNNEANTVALGNSGSERRMTWMADGIGDNDAVNVQQLKSELAKINNAPAQADLDAINTKIDTEKADRIAGDTLLNGKIAQEATDRTTAVNNEKAARIAGDDALQAKIDNEASLRADADTAEKNARIAGDAAEKAERTAAINTERDARILAINNEATLRANADAQETADRIAGDTAEKNARIAAITNEATLRADADTAEKNARIAGDAAEKAERTAAINTEKTERIAGDTALGNRIDVETATRVTEVKRLDGRVDQLNTRLDHVETTANRGIAISLAASQAIPSLQPGQVAVFGGVGYYEGEAAGALGAVTSFSDRFSGSGAFGVADGGKVGGRAGVAYVIGGN
;
A
#
# COMPACT_ATOMS: atom_id res chain seq x y z
N MET A 1 -30.16 -154.28 45.96
CA MET A 1 -30.38 -153.56 44.67
C MET A 1 -31.01 -152.21 45.01
N LYS A 2 -30.53 -151.09 44.44
CA LYS A 2 -31.08 -149.69 44.45
C LYS A 2 -31.69 -149.16 45.78
N LYS A 3 -31.04 -148.27 46.52
CA LYS A 3 -30.89 -146.80 46.31
C LYS A 3 -32.21 -145.99 46.35
N THR A 4 -32.18 -144.93 47.18
CA THR A 4 -32.94 -143.66 47.10
C THR A 4 -34.47 -143.70 47.04
N PHE A 5 -35.16 -143.12 48.04
CA PHE A 5 -35.98 -141.90 47.90
C PHE A 5 -36.67 -141.49 49.22
N GLN A 6 -35.93 -140.90 50.15
CA GLN A 6 -36.48 -139.99 51.18
C GLN A 6 -35.64 -138.70 51.30
N LEU A 7 -35.01 -138.28 50.20
CA LEU A 7 -34.39 -136.96 50.10
C LEU A 7 -35.41 -135.84 49.80
N SER A 8 -36.64 -136.16 49.40
CA SER A 8 -37.61 -135.19 48.88
C SER A 8 -38.19 -134.22 49.91
N VAL A 9 -38.45 -134.67 51.15
CA VAL A 9 -39.05 -133.81 52.19
C VAL A 9 -38.01 -132.86 52.83
N ILE A 10 -36.76 -133.30 52.91
CA ILE A 10 -35.65 -132.43 53.34
C ILE A 10 -35.20 -131.53 52.17
N ALA A 11 -35.14 -132.01 50.93
CA ALA A 11 -34.83 -131.14 49.79
C ALA A 11 -35.88 -130.05 49.58
N ALA A 12 -37.18 -130.32 49.78
CA ALA A 12 -38.22 -129.30 49.65
C ALA A 12 -38.15 -128.20 50.73
N SER A 13 -37.70 -128.53 51.94
CA SER A 13 -37.51 -127.55 53.02
C SER A 13 -36.12 -126.87 52.97
N LEU A 14 -35.10 -127.53 52.41
CA LEU A 14 -33.75 -127.00 52.26
C LEU A 14 -33.55 -126.18 50.96
N LEU A 15 -34.40 -126.35 49.94
CA LEU A 15 -34.45 -125.42 48.78
C LEU A 15 -35.06 -124.05 49.14
N ALA A 16 -35.75 -123.94 50.27
CA ALA A 16 -36.15 -122.64 50.84
C ALA A 16 -35.05 -122.01 51.72
N ALA A 17 -33.96 -122.74 51.99
CA ALA A 17 -32.80 -122.25 52.75
C ALA A 17 -31.73 -121.63 51.83
N ASN A 18 -32.17 -120.93 50.79
CA ASN A 18 -31.39 -119.82 50.24
C ASN A 18 -31.37 -118.73 51.31
N VAL A 19 -30.33 -118.72 52.16
CA VAL A 19 -30.07 -117.67 53.16
C VAL A 19 -29.54 -116.42 52.45
N TYR A 20 -30.35 -115.89 51.54
CA TYR A 20 -30.40 -114.46 51.26
C TYR A 20 -31.03 -113.79 52.48
N ALA A 21 -30.62 -112.57 52.79
CA ALA A 21 -31.08 -111.86 53.99
C ALA A 21 -32.61 -111.85 54.05
N ALA A 22 -33.17 -112.37 55.15
CA ALA A 22 -34.59 -112.22 55.39
C ALA A 22 -34.88 -110.73 55.66
N GLN A 23 -35.86 -110.18 54.95
CA GLN A 23 -36.28 -108.80 55.11
C GLN A 23 -36.59 -108.51 56.59
N THR A 24 -35.95 -107.49 57.16
CA THR A 24 -36.28 -107.07 58.52
C THR A 24 -37.46 -106.12 58.44
N ASN A 25 -38.64 -106.54 58.92
CA ASN A 25 -39.84 -105.70 58.95
C ASN A 25 -40.43 -105.68 60.37
N ILE A 26 -40.28 -104.56 61.07
CA ILE A 26 -40.67 -104.41 62.48
C ILE A 26 -41.63 -103.23 62.62
N GLY A 27 -42.83 -103.48 63.16
CA GLY A 27 -43.85 -102.47 63.43
C GLY A 27 -45.15 -102.68 62.65
N THR A 28 -45.87 -101.60 62.32
CA THR A 28 -47.26 -101.67 61.81
C THR A 28 -47.44 -100.91 60.50
N GLY A 29 -48.11 -101.51 59.52
CA GLY A 29 -48.43 -100.85 58.24
C GLY A 29 -47.25 -100.73 57.25
N ASN A 30 -46.08 -101.30 57.56
CA ASN A 30 -44.91 -101.22 56.70
C ASN A 30 -44.97 -102.19 55.50
N THR A 31 -44.50 -101.73 54.34
CA THR A 31 -44.31 -102.52 53.12
C THR A 31 -42.81 -102.68 52.84
N ALA A 32 -42.30 -103.92 52.75
CA ALA A 32 -40.90 -104.22 52.47
C ALA A 32 -40.76 -105.06 51.18
N THR A 33 -39.88 -104.66 50.26
CA THR A 33 -39.70 -105.32 48.96
C THR A 33 -38.23 -105.48 48.59
N GLY A 34 -37.83 -106.62 48.03
CA GLY A 34 -36.42 -106.92 47.74
C GLY A 34 -35.60 -107.37 48.97
N ALA A 35 -34.48 -108.08 48.73
CA ALA A 35 -33.78 -108.86 49.75
C ALA A 35 -33.08 -108.00 50.81
N ASP A 36 -32.40 -106.93 50.40
CA ASP A 36 -31.54 -106.11 51.27
C ASP A 36 -32.32 -104.98 51.95
N THR A 37 -33.49 -105.32 52.52
CA THR A 37 -34.45 -104.36 53.08
C THR A 37 -34.56 -104.47 54.59
N THR A 38 -34.40 -103.33 55.26
CA THR A 38 -34.69 -103.17 56.69
C THR A 38 -35.69 -102.04 56.89
N VAL A 39 -36.86 -102.33 57.45
CA VAL A 39 -37.89 -101.35 57.78
C VAL A 39 -38.33 -101.46 59.23
N VAL A 40 -38.33 -100.33 59.95
CA VAL A 40 -38.68 -100.25 61.38
C VAL A 40 -39.59 -99.05 61.63
N GLY A 41 -40.77 -99.29 62.23
CA GLY A 41 -41.71 -98.24 62.64
C GLY A 41 -43.10 -98.38 62.03
N THR A 42 -43.71 -97.28 61.59
CA THR A 42 -45.13 -97.23 61.18
C THR A 42 -45.32 -96.73 59.75
N ASN A 43 -46.17 -97.40 58.95
CA ASN A 43 -46.59 -96.97 57.61
C ASN A 43 -45.46 -96.69 56.59
N ASN A 44 -44.29 -97.30 56.76
CA ASN A 44 -43.17 -97.04 55.85
C ASN A 44 -43.20 -97.97 54.62
N ALA A 45 -42.83 -97.48 53.44
CA ALA A 45 -42.55 -98.27 52.26
C ALA A 45 -41.03 -98.35 52.01
N ALA A 46 -40.49 -99.55 51.80
CA ALA A 46 -39.06 -99.80 51.64
C ALA A 46 -38.77 -100.77 50.47
N ALA A 47 -37.79 -100.44 49.63
CA ALA A 47 -37.29 -101.32 48.56
C ALA A 47 -35.75 -101.39 48.53
N ASN A 48 -35.17 -102.55 48.88
CA ASN A 48 -33.73 -102.80 49.01
C ASN A 48 -32.96 -101.66 49.72
N THR A 49 -33.49 -101.18 50.85
CA THR A 49 -32.98 -99.99 51.52
C THR A 49 -33.29 -100.03 53.02
N THR A 50 -32.67 -99.17 53.82
CA THR A 50 -32.98 -99.06 55.26
C THR A 50 -33.92 -97.89 55.52
N VAL A 51 -35.09 -98.16 56.11
CA VAL A 51 -36.11 -97.15 56.45
C VAL A 51 -36.49 -97.24 57.93
N VAL A 52 -36.42 -96.13 58.66
CA VAL A 52 -36.72 -96.08 60.11
C VAL A 52 -37.60 -94.88 60.45
N GLY A 53 -38.79 -95.11 61.01
CA GLY A 53 -39.65 -94.06 61.55
C GLY A 53 -41.12 -94.18 61.12
N THR A 54 -41.73 -93.08 60.65
CA THR A 54 -43.17 -93.01 60.37
C THR A 54 -43.47 -92.43 58.98
N ASP A 55 -44.37 -93.06 58.22
CA ASP A 55 -44.86 -92.58 56.91
C ASP A 55 -43.75 -92.29 55.85
N ASN A 56 -42.58 -92.94 55.94
CA ASN A 56 -41.49 -92.74 54.97
C ASN A 56 -41.61 -93.69 53.76
N THR A 57 -41.26 -93.21 52.57
CA THR A 57 -41.15 -94.02 51.34
C THR A 57 -39.72 -94.02 50.84
N GLY A 58 -38.96 -95.08 51.11
CA GLY A 58 -37.62 -95.31 50.57
C GLY A 58 -37.64 -96.37 49.48
N THR A 59 -37.60 -95.97 48.21
CA THR A 59 -37.49 -96.90 47.06
C THR A 59 -36.14 -96.85 46.35
N GLY A 60 -35.27 -95.90 46.72
CA GLY A 60 -33.88 -95.85 46.29
C GLY A 60 -33.04 -96.95 46.94
N ASN A 61 -32.47 -97.83 46.10
CA ASN A 61 -31.63 -98.97 46.52
C ASN A 61 -30.39 -98.52 47.30
N GLU A 62 -29.98 -99.33 48.29
CA GLU A 62 -28.75 -99.18 49.09
C GLU A 62 -28.62 -97.82 49.82
N GLY A 63 -29.74 -97.25 50.26
CA GLY A 63 -29.81 -95.97 51.00
C GLY A 63 -30.21 -96.10 52.47
N PHE A 64 -30.37 -94.94 53.11
CA PHE A 64 -30.96 -94.81 54.45
C PHE A 64 -32.00 -93.70 54.48
N THR A 65 -33.20 -93.99 54.99
CA THR A 65 -34.29 -93.02 55.19
C THR A 65 -34.74 -93.04 56.65
N GLY A 66 -34.59 -91.93 57.38
CA GLY A 66 -34.91 -91.83 58.81
C GLY A 66 -35.87 -90.68 59.14
N GLY A 67 -36.83 -90.91 60.05
CA GLY A 67 -37.68 -89.85 60.61
C GLY A 67 -39.14 -89.94 60.17
N THR A 68 -39.73 -88.86 59.65
CA THR A 68 -41.17 -88.79 59.35
C THR A 68 -41.45 -88.26 57.94
N GLY A 69 -42.26 -88.97 57.15
CA GLY A 69 -42.82 -88.43 55.90
C GLY A 69 -41.81 -88.20 54.76
N ASN A 70 -40.61 -88.78 54.83
CA ASN A 70 -39.59 -88.59 53.80
C ASN A 70 -39.85 -89.49 52.57
N THR A 71 -39.61 -88.97 51.37
CA THR A 71 -39.73 -89.70 50.09
C THR A 71 -38.38 -89.75 49.38
N VAL A 72 -37.83 -90.95 49.19
CA VAL A 72 -36.46 -91.18 48.73
C VAL A 72 -36.46 -92.22 47.61
N ASN A 73 -36.28 -91.76 46.38
CA ASN A 73 -36.16 -92.60 45.20
C ASN A 73 -34.70 -92.68 44.69
N GLY A 74 -33.82 -91.79 45.18
CA GLY A 74 -32.40 -91.76 44.84
C GLY A 74 -31.58 -92.90 45.46
N HIS A 75 -30.76 -93.55 44.64
CA HIS A 75 -29.85 -94.64 45.05
C HIS A 75 -28.71 -94.14 45.94
N TRP A 76 -28.26 -94.93 46.92
CA TRP A 76 -27.16 -94.56 47.84
C TRP A 76 -27.33 -93.25 48.60
N SER A 77 -28.56 -92.74 48.74
CA SER A 77 -28.84 -91.47 49.41
C SER A 77 -29.13 -91.68 50.90
N ALA A 78 -28.67 -90.74 51.73
CA ALA A 78 -28.87 -90.73 53.18
C ALA A 78 -29.76 -89.55 53.53
N VAL A 79 -31.01 -89.83 53.92
CA VAL A 79 -32.06 -88.84 54.13
C VAL A 79 -32.61 -88.97 55.55
N ILE A 80 -32.56 -87.90 56.35
CA ILE A 80 -32.97 -87.92 57.75
C ILE A 80 -33.79 -86.66 58.09
N GLY A 81 -34.96 -86.84 58.70
CA GLY A 81 -35.73 -85.75 59.31
C GLY A 81 -37.20 -85.79 58.95
N ASN A 82 -37.79 -84.66 58.55
CA ASN A 82 -39.22 -84.51 58.29
C ASN A 82 -39.51 -84.07 56.85
N GLY A 83 -40.37 -84.80 56.13
CA GLY A 83 -40.94 -84.34 54.86
C GLY A 83 -39.95 -84.06 53.73
N ASN A 84 -38.74 -84.65 53.75
CA ASN A 84 -37.75 -84.44 52.71
C ASN A 84 -38.08 -85.26 51.45
N SER A 85 -37.81 -84.71 50.27
CA SER A 85 -37.93 -85.38 48.96
C SER A 85 -36.55 -85.55 48.33
N THR A 86 -36.22 -86.72 47.80
CA THR A 86 -34.89 -86.99 47.22
C THR A 86 -35.00 -87.96 46.05
N THR A 87 -34.78 -87.47 44.84
CA THR A 87 -34.67 -88.29 43.63
C THR A 87 -33.22 -88.45 43.17
N GLY A 88 -32.32 -87.53 43.57
CA GLY A 88 -30.88 -87.59 43.27
C GLY A 88 -30.12 -88.74 43.92
N ILE A 89 -29.16 -89.31 43.19
CA ILE A 89 -28.29 -90.41 43.61
C ILE A 89 -27.10 -89.91 44.45
N ARG A 90 -26.71 -90.64 45.50
CA ARG A 90 -25.61 -90.29 46.43
C ARG A 90 -25.79 -88.92 47.10
N SER A 91 -27.03 -88.57 47.39
CA SER A 91 -27.36 -87.29 48.03
C SER A 91 -27.45 -87.44 49.56
N THR A 92 -27.00 -86.41 50.28
CA THR A 92 -27.10 -86.33 51.75
C THR A 92 -28.10 -85.24 52.12
N VAL A 93 -29.21 -85.63 52.75
CA VAL A 93 -30.31 -84.72 53.09
C VAL A 93 -30.66 -84.83 54.56
N LEU A 94 -30.61 -83.72 55.30
CA LEU A 94 -30.84 -83.69 56.74
C LEU A 94 -31.72 -82.49 57.11
N GLY A 95 -32.85 -82.72 57.76
CA GLY A 95 -33.70 -81.68 58.35
C GLY A 95 -35.15 -81.73 57.85
N SER A 96 -35.73 -80.59 57.46
CA SER A 96 -37.18 -80.45 57.22
C SER A 96 -37.51 -79.93 55.83
N GLY A 97 -38.41 -80.60 55.10
CA GLY A 97 -38.98 -80.10 53.84
C GLY A 97 -37.97 -79.87 52.70
N ASN A 98 -36.80 -80.50 52.76
CA ASN A 98 -35.77 -80.31 51.74
C ASN A 98 -36.04 -81.19 50.51
N THR A 99 -35.84 -80.65 49.31
CA THR A 99 -35.98 -81.35 48.03
C THR A 99 -34.63 -81.43 47.31
N THR A 100 -34.21 -82.62 46.86
CA THR A 100 -33.01 -82.78 46.03
C THR A 100 -33.28 -83.63 44.79
N ASP A 101 -33.13 -83.00 43.62
CA ASP A 101 -33.54 -83.57 42.32
C ASP A 101 -32.36 -84.04 41.45
N LYS A 102 -31.13 -83.86 41.92
CA LYS A 102 -29.89 -84.24 41.21
C LYS A 102 -28.89 -84.95 42.10
N ASP A 103 -28.01 -85.68 41.43
CA ASP A 103 -27.00 -86.52 42.04
C ASP A 103 -25.93 -85.70 42.79
N TYR A 104 -25.35 -86.32 43.81
CA TYR A 104 -24.29 -85.75 44.66
C TYR A 104 -24.70 -84.47 45.40
N ALA A 105 -26.00 -84.24 45.57
CA ALA A 105 -26.51 -83.06 46.27
C ALA A 105 -26.36 -83.19 47.80
N THR A 106 -26.02 -82.10 48.46
CA THR A 106 -26.08 -81.99 49.93
C THR A 106 -27.09 -80.92 50.31
N ALA A 107 -28.08 -81.27 51.14
CA ALA A 107 -29.10 -80.34 51.64
C ALA A 107 -29.28 -80.52 53.15
N VAL A 108 -28.75 -79.59 53.95
CA VAL A 108 -28.78 -79.67 55.42
C VAL A 108 -29.49 -78.46 56.01
N GLY A 109 -30.72 -78.64 56.50
CA GLY A 109 -31.50 -77.62 57.19
C GLY A 109 -32.99 -77.66 56.86
N SER A 110 -33.59 -76.53 56.50
CA SER A 110 -35.05 -76.42 56.26
C SER A 110 -35.39 -75.74 54.94
N ASP A 111 -36.37 -76.28 54.22
CA ASP A 111 -36.93 -75.68 53.00
C ASP A 111 -35.90 -75.45 51.89
N ILE A 112 -34.90 -76.33 51.81
CA ILE A 112 -33.83 -76.28 50.79
C ILE A 112 -34.30 -77.00 49.52
N THR A 113 -34.10 -76.41 48.35
CA THR A 113 -34.32 -77.03 47.04
C THR A 113 -33.01 -77.08 46.25
N VAL A 114 -32.47 -78.26 45.98
CA VAL A 114 -31.25 -78.47 45.18
C VAL A 114 -31.59 -79.18 43.88
N ASN A 115 -31.65 -78.42 42.79
CA ASN A 115 -31.93 -78.88 41.43
C ASN A 115 -30.68 -79.01 40.56
N GLY A 116 -29.51 -78.64 41.10
CA GLY A 116 -28.20 -78.77 40.47
C GLY A 116 -27.42 -80.01 40.94
N GLN A 117 -26.70 -80.65 40.02
CA GLN A 117 -25.81 -81.76 40.33
C GLN A 117 -24.58 -81.28 41.11
N ALA A 118 -24.11 -82.09 42.08
CA ALA A 118 -22.96 -81.81 42.94
C ALA A 118 -23.05 -80.49 43.74
N SER A 119 -24.26 -79.97 43.92
CA SER A 119 -24.52 -78.72 44.62
C SER A 119 -24.72 -78.93 46.13
N GLN A 120 -24.27 -77.97 46.94
CA GLN A 120 -24.21 -78.04 48.40
C GLN A 120 -24.97 -76.87 49.03
N ALA A 121 -25.99 -77.17 49.83
CA ALA A 121 -26.83 -76.20 50.51
C ALA A 121 -26.93 -76.49 52.01
N VAL A 122 -26.65 -75.48 52.84
CA VAL A 122 -26.72 -75.59 54.31
C VAL A 122 -27.43 -74.37 54.91
N GLY A 123 -28.58 -74.58 55.56
CA GLY A 123 -29.32 -73.53 56.27
C GLY A 123 -30.82 -73.54 56.01
N ASN A 124 -31.42 -72.37 55.71
CA ASN A 124 -32.87 -72.22 55.57
C ASN A 124 -33.26 -71.57 54.24
N LYS A 125 -34.29 -72.11 53.59
CA LYS A 125 -34.93 -71.50 52.41
C LYS A 125 -33.91 -71.17 51.32
N ILE A 126 -33.15 -72.18 50.93
CA ILE A 126 -32.08 -72.08 49.94
C ILE A 126 -32.53 -72.76 48.65
N THR A 127 -32.46 -72.08 47.52
CA THR A 127 -32.63 -72.68 46.19
C THR A 127 -31.30 -72.66 45.45
N ILE A 128 -30.86 -73.83 44.97
CA ILE A 128 -29.78 -73.94 43.98
C ILE A 128 -30.36 -74.56 42.72
N ALA A 129 -30.46 -73.77 41.64
CA ALA A 129 -31.07 -74.19 40.39
C ALA A 129 -30.11 -74.92 39.44
N ASP A 130 -28.82 -74.58 39.45
CA ASP A 130 -27.80 -75.10 38.53
C ASP A 130 -26.65 -75.80 39.28
N ASN A 131 -25.78 -76.46 38.51
CA ASN A 131 -24.79 -77.42 38.99
C ASN A 131 -23.63 -76.75 39.74
N ASN A 132 -22.93 -77.55 40.55
CA ASN A 132 -21.73 -77.16 41.30
C ASN A 132 -21.93 -75.94 42.23
N GLY A 133 -23.17 -75.60 42.55
CA GLY A 133 -23.52 -74.43 43.35
C GLY A 133 -23.25 -74.67 44.84
N THR A 134 -22.75 -73.66 45.55
CA THR A 134 -22.58 -73.70 47.01
C THR A 134 -23.39 -72.59 47.66
N ALA A 135 -24.23 -72.91 48.64
CA ALA A 135 -25.05 -71.95 49.36
C ALA A 135 -25.08 -72.23 50.86
N VAL A 136 -24.71 -71.24 51.69
CA VAL A 136 -24.74 -71.37 53.16
C VAL A 136 -25.38 -70.15 53.81
N GLY A 137 -26.49 -70.36 54.53
CA GLY A 137 -27.18 -69.32 55.30
C GLY A 137 -28.70 -69.35 55.16
N GLY A 138 -29.32 -68.20 54.87
CA GLY A 138 -30.77 -68.02 54.88
C GLY A 138 -31.31 -67.35 53.61
N ASN A 139 -32.47 -67.78 53.11
CA ASN A 139 -33.17 -67.10 52.01
C ASN A 139 -32.29 -66.86 50.76
N ILE A 140 -31.55 -67.89 50.33
CA ILE A 140 -30.54 -67.79 49.24
C ILE A 140 -31.12 -68.32 47.92
N ASP A 141 -30.82 -67.64 46.82
CA ASP A 141 -31.23 -68.01 45.46
C ASP A 141 -30.00 -68.04 44.52
N VAL A 142 -29.52 -69.24 44.18
CA VAL A 142 -28.37 -69.50 43.30
C VAL A 142 -28.86 -70.07 41.97
N LYS A 143 -28.63 -69.36 40.87
CA LYS A 143 -29.01 -69.76 39.51
C LYS A 143 -27.86 -69.97 38.52
N GLY A 144 -26.65 -69.49 38.82
CA GLY A 144 -25.48 -69.73 37.97
C GLY A 144 -24.84 -71.09 38.23
N ASP A 145 -24.29 -71.72 37.18
CA ASP A 145 -23.40 -72.88 37.34
C ASP A 145 -22.11 -72.47 38.07
N GLN A 146 -21.57 -73.33 38.93
CA GLN A 146 -20.36 -73.07 39.75
C GLN A 146 -20.45 -71.81 40.65
N ALA A 147 -21.67 -71.32 40.92
CA ALA A 147 -21.89 -70.13 41.71
C ALA A 147 -21.81 -70.40 43.23
N SER A 148 -21.39 -69.39 43.99
CA SER A 148 -21.22 -69.48 45.45
C SER A 148 -21.92 -68.34 46.20
N ALA A 149 -22.69 -68.67 47.23
CA ALA A 149 -23.51 -67.73 47.99
C ALA A 149 -23.42 -67.97 49.51
N PHE A 150 -23.13 -66.91 50.27
CA PHE A 150 -22.93 -67.00 51.72
C PHE A 150 -23.58 -65.81 52.44
N GLY A 151 -24.58 -66.05 53.29
CA GLY A 151 -25.25 -64.99 54.07
C GLY A 151 -26.76 -65.15 54.18
N ASP A 152 -27.47 -64.05 54.44
CA ASP A 152 -28.93 -64.00 54.42
C ASP A 152 -29.47 -63.17 53.24
N SER A 153 -30.51 -63.65 52.57
CA SER A 153 -31.17 -62.93 51.48
C SER A 153 -30.23 -62.62 50.30
N VAL A 154 -29.46 -63.63 49.88
CA VAL A 154 -28.40 -63.51 48.85
C VAL A 154 -28.88 -64.04 47.50
N THR A 155 -28.59 -63.31 46.41
CA THR A 155 -28.92 -63.73 45.04
C THR A 155 -27.67 -63.85 44.18
N VAL A 156 -27.49 -65.00 43.52
CA VAL A 156 -26.38 -65.22 42.58
C VAL A 156 -26.91 -65.77 41.26
N ASN A 157 -26.99 -64.92 40.24
CA ASN A 157 -27.50 -65.30 38.92
C ASN A 157 -26.39 -65.62 37.91
N GLY A 158 -25.15 -65.20 38.16
CA GLY A 158 -24.06 -65.35 37.19
C GLY A 158 -23.32 -66.67 37.30
N ASP A 159 -22.99 -67.28 36.16
CA ASP A 159 -22.10 -68.44 36.08
C ASP A 159 -20.73 -68.10 36.68
N GLY A 160 -20.23 -68.95 37.59
CA GLY A 160 -18.98 -68.75 38.32
C GLY A 160 -18.95 -67.51 39.23
N ALA A 161 -20.11 -66.91 39.52
CA ALA A 161 -20.20 -65.71 40.36
C ALA A 161 -20.19 -66.06 41.87
N THR A 162 -19.72 -65.12 42.70
CA THR A 162 -19.63 -65.29 44.15
C THR A 162 -20.27 -64.11 44.88
N ALA A 163 -21.17 -64.39 45.83
CA ALA A 163 -21.74 -63.39 46.73
C ALA A 163 -21.54 -63.77 48.21
N LEU A 164 -21.06 -62.83 49.01
CA LEU A 164 -20.77 -63.00 50.44
C LEU A 164 -21.28 -61.79 51.23
N GLY A 165 -22.18 -62.02 52.18
CA GLY A 165 -22.77 -61.01 53.06
C GLY A 165 -24.28 -60.85 52.82
N SER A 166 -25.01 -60.46 53.85
CA SER A 166 -26.48 -60.35 53.74
C SER A 166 -26.89 -59.31 52.70
N THR A 167 -27.96 -59.60 51.94
CA THR A 167 -28.47 -58.80 50.81
C THR A 167 -27.49 -58.57 49.65
N SER A 168 -26.37 -59.31 49.61
CA SER A 168 -25.42 -59.25 48.49
C SER A 168 -25.98 -59.90 47.22
N GLN A 169 -25.55 -59.37 46.07
CA GLN A 169 -26.05 -59.74 44.74
C GLN A 169 -24.90 -59.83 43.74
N ALA A 170 -24.63 -61.04 43.23
CA ALA A 170 -23.68 -61.26 42.14
C ALA A 170 -24.47 -61.74 40.91
N LEU A 171 -24.91 -60.77 40.09
CA LEU A 171 -25.87 -61.03 39.01
C LEU A 171 -25.20 -61.24 37.65
N GLY A 172 -24.01 -60.66 37.45
CA GLY A 172 -23.23 -60.86 36.23
C GLY A 172 -22.38 -62.12 36.25
N LYS A 173 -22.06 -62.67 35.06
CA LYS A 173 -21.16 -63.83 34.96
C LYS A 173 -19.79 -63.49 35.55
N LYS A 174 -19.21 -64.42 36.32
CA LYS A 174 -17.94 -64.26 37.06
C LYS A 174 -17.90 -63.03 37.98
N ALA A 175 -19.06 -62.46 38.33
CA ALA A 175 -19.14 -61.30 39.20
C ALA A 175 -18.82 -61.68 40.65
N THR A 176 -18.22 -60.76 41.40
CA THR A 176 -17.83 -60.99 42.80
C THR A 176 -18.40 -59.87 43.67
N ALA A 177 -19.34 -60.19 44.58
CA ALA A 177 -20.01 -59.26 45.48
C ALA A 177 -19.70 -59.59 46.96
N LEU A 178 -18.86 -58.80 47.62
CA LEU A 178 -18.36 -59.07 48.98
C LEU A 178 -18.75 -57.93 49.94
N GLY A 179 -19.82 -58.09 50.70
CA GLY A 179 -20.27 -57.14 51.72
C GLY A 179 -21.79 -57.06 51.83
N TYR A 180 -22.27 -56.48 52.93
CA TYR A 180 -23.69 -56.21 53.13
C TYR A 180 -24.24 -55.35 51.97
N GLY A 181 -25.24 -55.83 51.24
CA GLY A 181 -25.81 -55.12 50.08
C GLY A 181 -24.82 -54.83 48.94
N ALA A 182 -23.69 -55.54 48.86
CA ALA A 182 -22.76 -55.41 47.73
C ALA A 182 -23.42 -55.94 46.44
N GLN A 183 -23.27 -55.21 45.34
CA GLN A 183 -23.96 -55.46 44.07
C GLN A 183 -22.95 -55.48 42.92
N ALA A 184 -22.64 -56.67 42.41
CA ALA A 184 -21.83 -56.86 41.21
C ALA A 184 -22.76 -57.37 40.08
N THR A 185 -23.29 -56.44 39.28
CA THR A 185 -24.44 -56.71 38.40
C THR A 185 -24.08 -56.97 36.94
N ALA A 186 -22.84 -56.68 36.53
CA ALA A 186 -22.33 -56.87 35.18
C ALA A 186 -21.24 -57.97 35.11
N GLU A 187 -20.91 -58.43 33.89
CA GLU A 187 -19.90 -59.46 33.69
C GLU A 187 -18.51 -59.01 34.16
N ASN A 188 -17.80 -59.92 34.84
CA ASN A 188 -16.51 -59.72 35.50
C ASN A 188 -16.49 -58.55 36.52
N ALA A 189 -17.64 -58.06 36.98
CA ALA A 189 -17.71 -56.96 37.91
C ALA A 189 -17.29 -57.38 39.33
N ILE A 190 -16.53 -56.53 40.02
CA ILE A 190 -16.07 -56.76 41.41
C ILE A 190 -16.61 -55.64 42.29
N ALA A 191 -17.56 -55.96 43.18
CA ALA A 191 -18.05 -55.05 44.21
C ALA A 191 -17.64 -55.57 45.59
N THR A 192 -16.83 -54.82 46.33
CA THR A 192 -16.44 -55.18 47.70
C THR A 192 -16.54 -54.00 48.66
N GLY A 193 -17.17 -54.23 49.80
CA GLY A 193 -17.60 -53.21 50.76
C GLY A 193 -19.12 -53.11 50.86
N SER A 194 -19.60 -52.65 52.02
CA SER A 194 -21.04 -52.48 52.28
C SER A 194 -21.66 -51.49 51.29
N GLY A 195 -22.66 -51.91 50.53
CA GLY A 195 -23.31 -51.11 49.49
C GLY A 195 -22.42 -50.73 48.29
N ALA A 196 -21.29 -51.42 48.08
CA ALA A 196 -20.50 -51.26 46.86
C ALA A 196 -21.33 -51.69 45.62
N ALA A 197 -21.29 -50.91 44.55
CA ALA A 197 -22.01 -51.18 43.31
C ALA A 197 -21.04 -51.17 42.11
N ALA A 198 -20.85 -52.32 41.48
CA ALA A 198 -20.09 -52.51 40.24
C ALA A 198 -21.07 -52.96 39.16
N SER A 199 -21.51 -52.03 38.31
CA SER A 199 -22.56 -52.24 37.30
C SER A 199 -22.10 -52.04 35.85
N GLY A 200 -20.84 -51.63 35.65
CA GLY A 200 -20.19 -51.69 34.34
C GLY A 200 -19.54 -53.05 34.08
N ILE A 201 -19.45 -53.46 32.80
CA ILE A 201 -18.68 -54.66 32.41
C ILE A 201 -17.20 -54.44 32.77
N ASN A 202 -16.56 -55.46 33.35
CA ASN A 202 -15.18 -55.40 33.87
C ASN A 202 -14.95 -54.27 34.93
N SER A 203 -16.00 -53.80 35.60
CA SER A 203 -15.89 -52.70 36.58
C SER A 203 -15.47 -53.18 37.98
N ILE A 204 -14.82 -52.29 38.73
CA ILE A 204 -14.27 -52.59 40.07
C ILE A 204 -14.70 -51.48 41.05
N ALA A 205 -15.47 -51.82 42.08
CA ALA A 205 -15.92 -50.93 43.14
C ALA A 205 -15.44 -51.45 44.51
N ILE A 206 -14.46 -50.78 45.13
CA ILE A 206 -13.79 -51.20 46.39
C ILE A 206 -13.97 -50.12 47.46
N GLY A 207 -14.90 -50.34 48.38
CA GLY A 207 -15.17 -49.45 49.52
C GLY A 207 -16.65 -49.46 49.92
N ASN A 208 -16.97 -48.90 51.09
CA ASN A 208 -18.38 -48.67 51.42
C ASN A 208 -18.99 -47.61 50.48
N ALA A 209 -20.15 -47.91 49.90
CA ALA A 209 -20.90 -47.05 48.98
C ALA A 209 -20.10 -46.57 47.74
N THR A 210 -19.15 -47.37 47.25
CA THR A 210 -18.50 -47.12 45.95
C THR A 210 -19.43 -47.40 44.78
N GLU A 211 -19.24 -46.68 43.68
CA GLU A 211 -20.00 -46.86 42.44
C GLU A 211 -19.04 -46.92 41.25
N ALA A 212 -19.00 -48.05 40.54
CA ALA A 212 -18.30 -48.19 39.26
C ALA A 212 -19.34 -48.59 38.20
N SER A 213 -19.94 -47.59 37.55
CA SER A 213 -21.17 -47.74 36.77
C SER A 213 -20.98 -47.75 35.24
N ALA A 214 -19.75 -47.62 34.76
CA ALA A 214 -19.40 -47.68 33.34
C ALA A 214 -18.38 -48.80 33.03
N GLU A 215 -18.29 -49.20 31.76
CA GLU A 215 -17.37 -50.25 31.31
C GLU A 215 -15.90 -49.91 31.65
N GLY A 216 -15.19 -50.87 32.25
CA GLY A 216 -13.81 -50.72 32.71
C GLY A 216 -13.61 -49.68 33.82
N ALA A 217 -14.68 -49.16 34.43
CA ALA A 217 -14.58 -48.15 35.49
C ALA A 217 -14.07 -48.75 36.81
N ILE A 218 -13.23 -48.00 37.53
CA ILE A 218 -12.59 -48.43 38.77
C ILE A 218 -12.79 -47.36 39.86
N ALA A 219 -13.54 -47.67 40.92
CA ALA A 219 -13.81 -46.79 42.06
C ALA A 219 -13.20 -47.36 43.35
N LEU A 220 -12.23 -46.67 43.94
CA LEU A 220 -11.45 -47.12 45.10
C LEU A 220 -11.53 -46.12 46.27
N GLY A 221 -12.23 -46.48 47.34
CA GLY A 221 -12.38 -45.66 48.56
C GLY A 221 -13.83 -45.32 48.88
N ASN A 222 -14.13 -45.05 50.16
CA ASN A 222 -15.51 -44.81 50.63
C ASN A 222 -16.22 -43.71 49.80
N GLY A 223 -17.37 -44.04 49.21
CA GLY A 223 -18.14 -43.09 48.40
C GLY A 223 -17.49 -42.66 47.07
N ALA A 224 -16.41 -43.33 46.62
CA ALA A 224 -15.79 -43.04 45.33
C ALA A 224 -16.72 -43.46 44.18
N LYS A 225 -16.78 -42.67 43.10
CA LYS A 225 -17.65 -42.88 41.95
C LYS A 225 -16.86 -42.78 40.66
N ALA A 226 -16.87 -43.84 39.85
CA ALA A 226 -16.32 -43.87 38.50
C ALA A 226 -17.47 -44.15 37.52
N THR A 227 -17.95 -43.12 36.83
CA THR A 227 -19.21 -43.14 36.07
C THR A 227 -19.01 -42.98 34.56
N ALA A 228 -17.77 -42.97 34.08
CA ALA A 228 -17.41 -42.89 32.66
C ALA A 228 -16.52 -44.07 32.24
N MET A 229 -16.51 -44.37 30.95
CA MET A 229 -15.80 -45.52 30.38
C MET A 229 -14.29 -45.43 30.65
N GLY A 230 -13.70 -46.48 31.21
CA GLY A 230 -12.29 -46.52 31.58
C GLY A 230 -11.87 -45.50 32.66
N ALA A 231 -12.82 -44.87 33.35
CA ALA A 231 -12.55 -43.89 34.39
C ALA A 231 -12.06 -44.55 35.69
N VAL A 232 -11.02 -43.99 36.29
CA VAL A 232 -10.52 -44.43 37.61
C VAL A 232 -10.75 -43.31 38.63
N ALA A 233 -11.40 -43.61 39.75
CA ALA A 233 -11.64 -42.70 40.87
C ALA A 233 -10.96 -43.24 42.13
N ILE A 234 -9.91 -42.58 42.60
CA ILE A 234 -9.11 -43.01 43.75
C ILE A 234 -9.28 -42.04 44.93
N GLY A 235 -9.56 -42.60 46.12
CA GLY A 235 -9.74 -41.87 47.36
C GLY A 235 -11.22 -41.64 47.72
N ALA A 236 -11.48 -41.46 49.01
CA ALA A 236 -12.84 -41.29 49.52
C ALA A 236 -13.54 -40.08 48.90
N GLY A 237 -14.79 -40.25 48.48
CA GLY A 237 -15.62 -39.21 47.85
C GLY A 237 -15.15 -38.72 46.48
N THR A 238 -14.10 -39.29 45.89
CA THR A 238 -13.63 -38.90 44.55
C THR A 238 -14.67 -39.26 43.50
N VAL A 239 -15.01 -38.32 42.63
CA VAL A 239 -15.87 -38.55 41.46
C VAL A 239 -15.02 -38.43 40.20
N ASN A 240 -15.06 -39.45 39.35
CA ASN A 240 -14.55 -39.39 37.99
C ASN A 240 -15.68 -39.66 36.99
N ASN A 241 -16.04 -38.63 36.24
CA ASN A 241 -17.04 -38.63 35.19
C ASN A 241 -16.43 -38.35 33.80
N GLU A 242 -15.10 -38.43 33.66
CA GLU A 242 -14.38 -38.27 32.40
C GLU A 242 -13.84 -39.62 31.92
N ALA A 243 -13.96 -39.91 30.62
CA ALA A 243 -13.54 -41.20 30.07
C ALA A 243 -12.01 -41.30 29.96
N ASN A 244 -11.45 -42.47 30.27
CA ASN A 244 -10.01 -42.78 30.21
C ASN A 244 -9.10 -41.88 31.07
N THR A 245 -9.58 -41.36 32.21
CA THR A 245 -8.78 -40.53 33.14
C THR A 245 -8.63 -41.18 34.52
N VAL A 246 -7.70 -40.65 35.33
CA VAL A 246 -7.53 -41.01 36.74
C VAL A 246 -7.77 -39.78 37.61
N ALA A 247 -8.89 -39.73 38.34
CA ALA A 247 -9.16 -38.71 39.34
C ALA A 247 -8.62 -39.14 40.71
N LEU A 248 -7.93 -38.23 41.39
CA LEU A 248 -7.43 -38.40 42.75
C LEU A 248 -8.22 -37.60 43.79
N GLY A 249 -9.25 -36.86 43.38
CA GLY A 249 -10.03 -35.94 44.20
C GLY A 249 -11.04 -35.18 43.36
N ASN A 250 -11.67 -34.16 43.95
CA ASN A 250 -12.66 -33.31 43.28
C ASN A 250 -12.15 -31.87 43.21
N SER A 251 -12.83 -31.01 42.43
CA SER A 251 -12.60 -29.55 42.46
C SER A 251 -12.78 -29.00 43.89
N GLY A 252 -11.77 -28.29 44.40
CA GLY A 252 -11.70 -27.80 45.78
C GLY A 252 -11.42 -28.88 46.84
N SER A 253 -11.06 -30.09 46.42
CA SER A 253 -10.66 -31.22 47.28
C SER A 253 -9.64 -32.11 46.57
N GLU A 254 -8.67 -31.46 45.92
CA GLU A 254 -7.57 -32.06 45.19
C GLU A 254 -6.60 -32.77 46.15
N ARG A 255 -5.99 -33.87 45.69
CA ARG A 255 -4.96 -34.60 46.45
C ARG A 255 -3.60 -34.45 45.77
N ARG A 256 -2.56 -34.23 46.58
CA ARG A 256 -1.17 -34.20 46.09
C ARG A 256 -0.69 -35.62 45.80
N MET A 257 -0.26 -35.88 44.57
CA MET A 257 0.61 -37.02 44.30
C MET A 257 2.00 -36.71 44.90
N THR A 258 2.59 -37.68 45.61
CA THR A 258 3.89 -37.53 46.29
C THR A 258 4.71 -38.81 46.11
N TRP A 259 6.03 -38.74 46.32
CA TRP A 259 6.97 -39.84 46.06
C TRP A 259 7.07 -40.27 44.59
N MET A 260 6.92 -39.31 43.68
CA MET A 260 7.17 -39.50 42.25
C MET A 260 8.67 -39.36 41.96
N ALA A 261 9.25 -40.35 41.29
CA ALA A 261 10.58 -40.23 40.68
C ALA A 261 10.57 -39.21 39.53
N ASP A 262 11.74 -38.92 38.97
CA ASP A 262 11.86 -38.09 37.76
C ASP A 262 11.28 -38.85 36.57
N GLY A 263 10.39 -38.21 35.79
CA GLY A 263 9.89 -38.75 34.53
C GLY A 263 11.00 -38.80 33.47
N ILE A 264 11.02 -39.87 32.68
CA ILE A 264 12.07 -40.18 31.69
C ILE A 264 11.52 -40.13 30.27
N GLY A 265 10.31 -40.64 30.03
CA GLY A 265 9.62 -40.60 28.73
C GLY A 265 8.60 -39.46 28.61
N ASP A 266 8.19 -39.16 27.38
CA ASP A 266 7.28 -38.06 27.03
C ASP A 266 5.88 -38.17 27.69
N ASN A 267 5.50 -39.36 28.16
CA ASN A 267 4.22 -39.63 28.83
C ASN A 267 4.36 -39.82 30.36
N ASP A 268 5.55 -39.63 30.92
CA ASP A 268 5.75 -39.68 32.37
C ASP A 268 5.31 -38.36 33.03
N ALA A 269 4.83 -38.47 34.26
CA ALA A 269 4.40 -37.30 35.02
C ALA A 269 5.62 -36.56 35.63
N VAL A 270 5.77 -35.27 35.30
CA VAL A 270 6.87 -34.42 35.77
C VAL A 270 6.73 -34.09 37.25
N ASN A 271 7.79 -34.29 38.03
CA ASN A 271 7.80 -33.93 39.45
C ASN A 271 8.31 -32.49 39.70
N VAL A 272 8.18 -32.01 40.94
CA VAL A 272 8.57 -30.64 41.32
C VAL A 272 10.09 -30.41 41.29
N GLN A 273 10.92 -31.45 41.41
CA GLN A 273 12.38 -31.36 41.31
C GLN A 273 12.81 -31.10 39.87
N GLN A 274 12.27 -31.85 38.90
CA GLN A 274 12.49 -31.64 37.48
C GLN A 274 12.08 -30.23 37.05
N LEU A 275 10.87 -29.79 37.44
CA LEU A 275 10.39 -28.44 37.12
C LEU A 275 11.32 -27.34 37.68
N LYS A 276 11.84 -27.52 38.91
CA LYS A 276 12.83 -26.59 39.49
C LYS A 276 14.17 -26.62 38.75
N SER A 277 14.61 -27.79 38.29
CA SER A 277 15.84 -27.96 37.50
C SER A 277 15.75 -27.21 36.17
N GLU A 278 14.65 -27.37 35.43
CA GLU A 278 14.43 -26.66 34.17
C GLU A 278 14.24 -25.15 34.39
N LEU A 279 13.47 -24.74 35.41
CA LEU A 279 13.30 -23.33 35.74
C LEU A 279 14.61 -22.65 36.13
N ALA A 280 15.53 -23.36 36.80
CA ALA A 280 16.85 -22.85 37.14
C ALA A 280 17.74 -22.60 35.91
N LYS A 281 17.50 -23.26 34.77
CA LYS A 281 18.21 -22.95 33.51
C LYS A 281 17.75 -21.61 32.93
N ILE A 282 16.45 -21.31 33.05
CA ILE A 282 15.81 -20.08 32.53
C ILE A 282 16.06 -18.90 33.48
N ASN A 283 16.03 -19.11 34.80
CA ASN A 283 16.16 -18.06 35.82
C ASN A 283 17.60 -17.64 36.11
N ASN A 284 18.54 -17.91 35.20
CA ASN A 284 19.82 -17.24 35.22
C ASN A 284 19.64 -15.86 34.60
N ALA A 285 19.93 -14.82 35.38
CA ALA A 285 20.27 -13.52 34.79
C ALA A 285 21.35 -13.72 33.71
N PRO A 286 21.42 -12.90 32.65
CA PRO A 286 22.51 -12.97 31.68
C PRO A 286 23.84 -13.04 32.42
N ALA A 287 24.73 -13.93 31.99
CA ALA A 287 25.95 -14.19 32.74
C ALA A 287 26.69 -12.86 32.91
N GLN A 288 27.44 -12.68 34.01
CA GLN A 288 28.16 -11.42 34.21
C GLN A 288 29.05 -11.08 32.99
N ALA A 289 29.60 -12.11 32.33
CA ALA A 289 30.31 -12.01 31.06
C ALA A 289 29.49 -11.39 29.90
N ASP A 290 28.18 -11.66 29.79
CA ASP A 290 27.29 -11.07 28.78
C ASP A 290 27.08 -9.57 29.05
N LEU A 291 26.88 -9.20 30.32
CA LEU A 291 26.75 -7.81 30.75
C LEU A 291 28.06 -7.05 30.54
N ASP A 292 29.20 -7.66 30.89
CA ASP A 292 30.54 -7.09 30.69
C ASP A 292 30.85 -6.93 29.20
N ALA A 293 30.44 -7.87 28.35
CA ALA A 293 30.58 -7.76 26.90
C ALA A 293 29.70 -6.65 26.28
N ILE A 294 28.49 -6.42 26.82
CA ILE A 294 27.64 -5.29 26.42
C ILE A 294 28.26 -3.97 26.86
N ASN A 295 28.70 -3.85 28.12
CA ASN A 295 29.36 -2.65 28.63
C ASN A 295 30.62 -2.32 27.83
N THR A 296 31.46 -3.32 27.53
CA THR A 296 32.66 -3.15 26.69
C THR A 296 32.33 -2.57 25.31
N LYS A 297 31.24 -3.03 24.67
CA LYS A 297 30.78 -2.47 23.38
C LYS A 297 30.29 -1.02 23.52
N ILE A 298 29.55 -0.70 24.58
CA ILE A 298 29.06 0.65 24.86
C ILE A 298 30.24 1.61 25.11
N ASP A 299 31.23 1.19 25.89
CA ASP A 299 32.42 2.00 26.17
C ASP A 299 33.29 2.19 24.92
N THR A 300 33.39 1.19 24.04
CA THR A 300 34.07 1.32 22.74
C THR A 300 33.37 2.34 21.84
N GLU A 301 32.06 2.19 21.61
CA GLU A 301 31.25 3.13 20.82
C GLU A 301 31.31 4.56 21.39
N LYS A 302 31.27 4.69 22.71
CA LYS A 302 31.41 5.98 23.40
C LYS A 302 32.77 6.62 23.16
N ALA A 303 33.85 5.85 23.22
CA ALA A 303 35.20 6.34 22.94
C ALA A 303 35.35 6.79 21.47
N ASP A 304 34.86 5.98 20.53
CA ASP A 304 34.90 6.27 19.09
C ASP A 304 34.10 7.54 18.75
N ARG A 305 32.92 7.71 19.35
CA ARG A 305 32.12 8.94 19.19
C ARG A 305 32.81 10.19 19.76
N ILE A 306 33.42 10.09 20.94
CA ILE A 306 34.20 11.19 21.54
C ILE A 306 35.40 11.57 20.65
N ALA A 307 36.09 10.58 20.08
CA ALA A 307 37.19 10.81 19.13
C ALA A 307 36.69 11.47 17.84
N GLY A 308 35.54 11.03 17.31
CA GLY A 308 34.87 11.62 16.15
C GLY A 308 34.48 13.09 16.36
N ASP A 309 33.83 13.40 17.49
CA ASP A 309 33.44 14.77 17.86
C ASP A 309 34.66 15.67 18.05
N THR A 310 35.74 15.15 18.65
CA THR A 310 37.02 15.87 18.80
C THR A 310 37.65 16.20 17.45
N LEU A 311 37.68 15.24 16.52
CA LEU A 311 38.19 15.43 15.16
C LEU A 311 37.33 16.43 14.36
N LEU A 312 36.01 16.37 14.50
CA LEU A 312 35.08 17.31 13.86
C LEU A 312 35.30 18.74 14.37
N ASN A 313 35.39 18.94 15.68
CA ASN A 313 35.68 20.24 16.28
C ASN A 313 37.03 20.80 15.82
N GLY A 314 38.07 19.96 15.70
CA GLY A 314 39.36 20.36 15.14
C GLY A 314 39.26 20.83 13.68
N LYS A 315 38.50 20.12 12.84
CA LYS A 315 38.26 20.54 11.45
C LYS A 315 37.46 21.84 11.34
N ILE A 316 36.45 22.03 12.19
CA ILE A 316 35.64 23.26 12.23
C ILE A 316 36.51 24.46 12.66
N ALA A 317 37.39 24.27 13.66
CA ALA A 317 38.32 25.32 14.09
C ALA A 317 39.31 25.70 12.97
N GLN A 318 39.85 24.72 12.23
CA GLN A 318 40.72 24.98 11.08
C GLN A 318 39.97 25.72 9.96
N GLU A 319 38.78 25.27 9.57
CA GLU A 319 37.94 25.93 8.56
C GLU A 319 37.60 27.38 8.95
N ALA A 320 37.36 27.65 10.24
CA ALA A 320 37.14 29.01 10.74
C ALA A 320 38.39 29.90 10.62
N THR A 321 39.58 29.35 10.92
CA THR A 321 40.87 30.03 10.73
C THR A 321 41.15 30.29 9.25
N ASP A 322 40.89 29.31 8.38
CA ASP A 322 41.13 29.39 6.93
C ASP A 322 40.18 30.42 6.28
N ARG A 323 38.89 30.41 6.65
CA ARG A 323 37.92 31.45 6.22
C ARG A 323 38.31 32.84 6.69
N THR A 324 38.75 32.98 7.95
CA THR A 324 39.20 34.27 8.50
C THR A 324 40.40 34.80 7.71
N THR A 325 41.34 33.92 7.38
CA THR A 325 42.53 34.24 6.57
C THR A 325 42.13 34.63 5.14
N ALA A 326 41.25 33.87 4.49
CA ALA A 326 40.76 34.17 3.15
C ALA A 326 40.02 35.51 3.07
N VAL A 327 39.15 35.82 4.05
CA VAL A 327 38.43 37.11 4.13
C VAL A 327 39.41 38.28 4.35
N ASN A 328 40.42 38.11 5.20
CA ASN A 328 41.44 39.13 5.42
C ASN A 328 42.30 39.37 4.17
N ASN A 329 42.66 38.30 3.44
CA ASN A 329 43.41 38.39 2.18
C ASN A 329 42.58 39.08 1.08
N GLU A 330 41.32 38.72 0.91
CA GLU A 330 40.38 39.38 -0.02
C GLU A 330 40.20 40.86 0.35
N LYS A 331 40.05 41.18 1.65
CA LYS A 331 39.98 42.57 2.12
C LYS A 331 41.26 43.35 1.78
N ALA A 332 42.44 42.77 2.02
CA ALA A 332 43.72 43.39 1.69
C ALA A 332 43.89 43.59 0.17
N ALA A 333 43.47 42.61 -0.65
CA ALA A 333 43.50 42.70 -2.11
C ALA A 333 42.55 43.79 -2.64
N ARG A 334 41.36 43.95 -2.05
CA ARG A 334 40.43 45.05 -2.37
C ARG A 334 41.01 46.41 -2.03
N ILE A 335 41.55 46.58 -0.82
CA ILE A 335 42.21 47.84 -0.41
C ILE A 335 43.35 48.18 -1.37
N ALA A 336 44.23 47.23 -1.71
CA ALA A 336 45.30 47.46 -2.68
C ALA A 336 44.79 47.78 -4.09
N GLY A 337 43.64 47.21 -4.49
CA GLY A 337 42.96 47.54 -5.74
C GLY A 337 42.36 48.94 -5.76
N ASP A 338 41.74 49.36 -4.66
CA ASP A 338 41.17 50.69 -4.46
C ASP A 338 42.29 51.75 -4.41
N ASP A 339 43.39 51.50 -3.70
CA ASP A 339 44.59 52.36 -3.67
C ASP A 339 45.19 52.52 -5.08
N ALA A 340 45.29 51.42 -5.84
CA ALA A 340 45.80 51.43 -7.21
C ALA A 340 44.85 52.12 -8.20
N LEU A 341 43.54 52.12 -7.94
CA LEU A 341 42.55 52.88 -8.69
C LEU A 341 42.64 54.38 -8.34
N GLN A 342 42.76 54.72 -7.06
CA GLN A 342 42.93 56.10 -6.61
C GLN A 342 44.19 56.72 -7.22
N ALA A 343 45.33 56.02 -7.20
CA ALA A 343 46.56 56.48 -7.85
C ALA A 343 46.40 56.73 -9.36
N LYS A 344 45.56 55.95 -10.07
CA LYS A 344 45.23 56.20 -11.48
C LYS A 344 44.32 57.41 -11.67
N ILE A 345 43.35 57.61 -10.78
CA ILE A 345 42.46 58.78 -10.78
C ILE A 345 43.26 60.05 -10.51
N ASP A 346 44.17 60.04 -9.53
CA ASP A 346 45.03 61.17 -9.19
C ASP A 346 45.98 61.51 -10.35
N ASN A 347 46.53 60.50 -11.03
CA ASN A 347 47.35 60.69 -12.22
C ASN A 347 46.56 61.27 -13.41
N GLU A 348 45.35 60.77 -13.68
CA GLU A 348 44.45 61.34 -14.69
C GLU A 348 44.05 62.78 -14.35
N ALA A 349 43.80 63.09 -13.07
CA ALA A 349 43.50 64.45 -12.60
C ALA A 349 44.71 65.38 -12.79
N SER A 350 45.92 64.92 -12.51
CA SER A 350 47.16 65.67 -12.81
C SER A 350 47.32 65.92 -14.30
N LEU A 351 47.17 64.89 -15.14
CA LEU A 351 47.28 65.01 -16.60
C LEU A 351 46.24 65.98 -17.18
N ARG A 352 45.02 66.02 -16.63
CA ARG A 352 44.01 67.02 -17.01
C ARG A 352 44.39 68.43 -16.56
N ALA A 353 44.88 68.61 -15.34
CA ALA A 353 45.34 69.91 -14.86
C ALA A 353 46.52 70.45 -15.68
N ASP A 354 47.44 69.57 -16.10
CA ASP A 354 48.54 69.89 -17.01
C ASP A 354 48.02 70.23 -18.41
N ALA A 355 47.03 69.50 -18.93
CA ALA A 355 46.40 69.77 -20.22
C ALA A 355 45.62 71.09 -20.23
N ASP A 356 44.81 71.38 -19.21
CA ASP A 356 44.09 72.64 -19.03
C ASP A 356 45.08 73.82 -18.93
N THR A 357 46.21 73.61 -18.24
CA THR A 357 47.29 74.60 -18.14
C THR A 357 47.98 74.81 -19.49
N ALA A 358 48.22 73.75 -20.25
CA ALA A 358 48.78 73.82 -21.60
C ALA A 358 47.83 74.52 -22.58
N GLU A 359 46.53 74.22 -22.56
CA GLU A 359 45.53 74.91 -23.38
C GLU A 359 45.45 76.39 -23.02
N LYS A 360 45.37 76.72 -21.71
CA LYS A 360 45.40 78.10 -21.23
C LYS A 360 46.64 78.85 -21.70
N ASN A 361 47.82 78.23 -21.62
CA ASN A 361 49.07 78.84 -22.07
C ASN A 361 49.10 79.00 -23.60
N ALA A 362 48.60 78.02 -24.36
CA ALA A 362 48.47 78.10 -25.81
C ALA A 362 47.49 79.20 -26.24
N ARG A 363 46.37 79.37 -25.54
CA ARG A 363 45.44 80.48 -25.73
C ARG A 363 46.06 81.84 -25.41
N ILE A 364 46.77 81.97 -24.29
CA ILE A 364 47.50 83.20 -23.94
C ILE A 364 48.55 83.54 -25.01
N ALA A 365 49.26 82.53 -25.54
CA ALA A 365 50.22 82.71 -26.63
C ALA A 365 49.53 83.11 -27.94
N GLY A 366 48.38 82.52 -28.26
CA GLY A 366 47.55 82.88 -29.42
C GLY A 366 47.00 84.30 -29.32
N ASP A 367 46.40 84.67 -28.19
CA ASP A 367 45.90 86.02 -27.91
C ASP A 367 47.04 87.05 -27.97
N ALA A 368 48.25 86.69 -27.51
CA ALA A 368 49.44 87.53 -27.61
C ALA A 368 49.94 87.67 -29.06
N ALA A 369 49.87 86.61 -29.86
CA ALA A 369 50.21 86.63 -31.29
C ALA A 369 49.20 87.45 -32.10
N GLU A 370 47.89 87.26 -31.90
CA GLU A 370 46.85 88.07 -32.54
C GLU A 370 46.97 89.55 -32.11
N LYS A 371 47.29 89.82 -30.85
CA LYS A 371 47.57 91.18 -30.38
C LYS A 371 48.81 91.76 -31.06
N ALA A 372 49.85 90.98 -31.30
CA ALA A 372 51.05 91.41 -32.03
C ALA A 372 50.74 91.70 -33.50
N GLU A 373 49.97 90.84 -34.18
CA GLU A 373 49.51 91.04 -35.56
C GLU A 373 48.60 92.27 -35.68
N ARG A 374 47.61 92.43 -34.79
CA ARG A 374 46.77 93.65 -34.73
C ARG A 374 47.60 94.90 -34.47
N THR A 375 48.61 94.83 -33.61
CA THR A 375 49.52 95.96 -33.35
C THR A 375 50.37 96.28 -34.59
N ALA A 376 50.85 95.27 -35.30
CA ALA A 376 51.56 95.45 -36.56
C ALA A 376 50.66 96.06 -37.64
N ALA A 377 49.42 95.57 -37.80
CA ALA A 377 48.43 96.11 -38.73
C ALA A 377 48.06 97.57 -38.41
N ILE A 378 47.82 97.91 -37.13
CA ILE A 378 47.56 99.29 -36.68
C ILE A 378 48.78 100.18 -36.95
N ASN A 379 50.00 99.70 -36.74
CA ASN A 379 51.21 100.45 -37.07
C ASN A 379 51.37 100.65 -38.59
N THR A 380 51.11 99.61 -39.40
CA THR A 380 51.11 99.73 -40.87
C THR A 380 50.05 100.73 -41.36
N GLU A 381 48.83 100.70 -40.79
CA GLU A 381 47.79 101.66 -41.13
C GLU A 381 48.16 103.09 -40.67
N ARG A 382 48.71 103.24 -39.47
CA ARG A 382 49.21 104.52 -38.95
C ARG A 382 50.30 105.09 -39.85
N ASP A 383 51.27 104.27 -40.25
CA ASP A 383 52.41 104.69 -41.05
C ASP A 383 51.97 105.01 -42.49
N ALA A 384 50.98 104.28 -43.03
CA ALA A 384 50.29 104.64 -44.28
C ALA A 384 49.49 105.95 -44.18
N ARG A 385 48.80 106.20 -43.06
CA ARG A 385 48.10 107.48 -42.79
C ARG A 385 49.09 108.65 -42.66
N ILE A 386 50.25 108.45 -42.02
CA ILE A 386 51.33 109.45 -41.94
C ILE A 386 51.89 109.73 -43.34
N LEU A 387 52.12 108.69 -44.16
CA LEU A 387 52.59 108.85 -45.54
C LEU A 387 51.56 109.62 -46.40
N ALA A 388 50.27 109.34 -46.23
CA ALA A 388 49.19 110.06 -46.91
C ALA A 388 49.13 111.55 -46.49
N ILE A 389 49.26 111.85 -45.20
CA ILE A 389 49.30 113.23 -44.69
C ILE A 389 50.52 114.00 -45.22
N ASN A 390 51.69 113.37 -45.27
CA ASN A 390 52.90 113.99 -45.82
C ASN A 390 52.80 114.22 -47.33
N ASN A 391 52.17 113.30 -48.08
CA ASN A 391 51.88 113.50 -49.51
C ASN A 391 50.89 114.66 -49.74
N GLU A 392 49.81 114.74 -48.96
CA GLU A 392 48.84 115.86 -49.03
C GLU A 392 49.50 117.22 -48.70
N ALA A 393 50.35 117.27 -47.67
CA ALA A 393 51.12 118.47 -47.34
C ALA A 393 52.08 118.88 -48.47
N THR A 394 52.71 117.90 -49.13
CA THR A 394 53.60 118.14 -50.28
C THR A 394 52.81 118.59 -51.52
N LEU A 395 51.63 118.02 -51.75
CA LEU A 395 50.74 118.41 -52.86
C LEU A 395 50.21 119.84 -52.71
N ARG A 396 49.85 120.28 -51.50
CA ARG A 396 49.45 121.69 -51.26
C ARG A 396 50.60 122.67 -51.47
N ALA A 397 51.80 122.37 -50.96
CA ALA A 397 52.97 123.20 -51.20
C ALA A 397 53.33 123.32 -52.70
N ASN A 398 53.11 122.25 -53.48
CA ASN A 398 53.29 122.27 -54.94
C ASN A 398 52.16 123.02 -55.66
N ALA A 399 50.91 122.96 -55.17
CA ALA A 399 49.77 123.69 -55.74
C ALA A 399 49.93 125.22 -55.58
N ASP A 400 50.30 125.69 -54.38
CA ASP A 400 50.54 127.11 -54.11
C ASP A 400 51.69 127.68 -54.96
N ALA A 401 52.74 126.86 -55.19
CA ALA A 401 53.85 127.21 -56.07
C ALA A 401 53.44 127.25 -57.56
N GLN A 402 52.56 126.34 -58.00
CA GLN A 402 52.06 126.29 -59.37
C GLN A 402 51.11 127.46 -59.67
N GLU A 403 50.17 127.79 -58.78
CA GLU A 403 49.26 128.94 -58.95
C GLU A 403 50.04 130.27 -59.03
N THR A 404 51.10 130.41 -58.24
CA THR A 404 52.00 131.57 -58.29
C THR A 404 52.74 131.65 -59.64
N ALA A 405 53.19 130.51 -60.18
CA ALA A 405 53.86 130.44 -61.49
C ALA A 405 52.89 130.75 -62.66
N ASP A 406 51.68 130.20 -62.63
CA ASP A 406 50.68 130.37 -63.69
C ASP A 406 50.16 131.82 -63.77
N ARG A 407 50.05 132.51 -62.62
CA ARG A 407 49.70 133.94 -62.61
C ARG A 407 50.79 134.83 -63.22
N ILE A 408 52.07 134.52 -62.97
CA ILE A 408 53.22 135.21 -63.59
C ILE A 408 53.31 134.90 -65.09
N ALA A 409 52.97 133.68 -65.50
CA ALA A 409 52.90 133.28 -66.91
C ALA A 409 51.78 134.02 -67.66
N GLY A 410 50.60 134.18 -67.06
CA GLY A 410 49.46 134.92 -67.63
C GLY A 410 49.79 136.39 -67.92
N ASP A 411 50.29 137.12 -66.93
CA ASP A 411 50.67 138.54 -67.08
C ASP A 411 51.78 138.74 -68.13
N THR A 412 52.67 137.76 -68.26
CA THR A 412 53.74 137.76 -69.28
C THR A 412 53.20 137.44 -70.68
N ALA A 413 52.22 136.54 -70.78
CA ALA A 413 51.60 136.15 -72.04
C ALA A 413 50.77 137.30 -72.65
N GLU A 414 49.96 138.03 -71.86
CA GLU A 414 49.17 139.14 -72.39
C GLU A 414 50.06 140.29 -72.88
N LYS A 415 51.13 140.61 -72.14
CA LYS A 415 52.14 141.60 -72.54
C LYS A 415 52.80 141.24 -73.87
N ASN A 416 53.15 139.96 -74.07
CA ASN A 416 53.77 139.50 -75.30
C ASN A 416 52.78 139.42 -76.47
N ALA A 417 51.51 139.10 -76.23
CA ALA A 417 50.45 139.10 -77.25
C ALA A 417 50.22 140.50 -77.85
N ARG A 418 50.23 141.54 -77.01
CA ARG A 418 50.11 142.95 -77.47
C ARG A 418 51.32 143.40 -78.31
N ILE A 419 52.53 142.88 -78.04
CA ILE A 419 53.75 143.18 -78.81
C ILE A 419 53.79 142.41 -80.15
N ALA A 420 53.36 141.14 -80.15
CA ALA A 420 53.30 140.31 -81.35
C ALA A 420 52.29 140.84 -82.38
N ALA A 421 51.10 141.28 -81.94
CA ALA A 421 50.07 141.85 -82.81
C ALA A 421 50.56 143.08 -83.60
N ILE A 422 51.35 143.95 -82.95
CA ILE A 422 51.87 145.20 -83.56
C ILE A 422 53.00 144.92 -84.57
N THR A 423 53.75 143.81 -84.40
CA THR A 423 54.81 143.42 -85.34
C THR A 423 54.22 142.72 -86.58
N ASN A 424 53.13 141.97 -86.42
CA ASN A 424 52.47 141.27 -87.53
C ASN A 424 51.72 142.21 -88.50
N GLU A 425 51.42 143.46 -88.12
CA GLU A 425 50.84 144.46 -89.03
C GLU A 425 51.83 144.89 -90.15
N ALA A 426 53.14 144.69 -89.97
CA ALA A 426 54.17 145.12 -90.92
C ALA A 426 54.46 144.10 -92.04
N THR A 427 54.43 142.80 -91.76
CA THR A 427 54.91 141.76 -92.69
C THR A 427 53.84 141.26 -93.65
N LEU A 428 52.61 141.03 -93.17
CA LEU A 428 51.53 140.45 -93.99
C LEU A 428 51.02 141.38 -95.11
N ARG A 429 51.26 142.69 -95.02
CA ARG A 429 51.03 143.63 -96.14
C ARG A 429 52.07 143.51 -97.26
N ALA A 430 53.26 142.93 -97.01
CA ALA A 430 54.31 142.77 -98.02
C ALA A 430 54.18 141.46 -98.82
N ASP A 431 53.67 140.39 -98.19
CA ASP A 431 53.58 139.07 -98.82
C ASP A 431 52.31 138.89 -99.68
N ALA A 432 51.20 139.56 -99.34
CA ALA A 432 49.95 139.46 -100.12
C ALA A 432 50.07 140.07 -101.53
N ASP A 433 50.72 141.23 -101.65
CA ASP A 433 51.07 141.88 -102.93
C ASP A 433 51.94 140.98 -103.84
N THR A 434 52.63 139.99 -103.25
CA THR A 434 53.42 138.98 -103.98
C THR A 434 52.59 137.74 -104.34
N ALA A 435 51.59 137.37 -103.53
CA ALA A 435 50.73 136.21 -103.77
C ALA A 435 49.66 136.43 -104.86
N GLU A 436 49.08 137.64 -104.94
CA GLU A 436 48.12 138.03 -105.98
C GLU A 436 48.71 137.88 -107.41
N LYS A 437 50.04 137.99 -107.51
CA LYS A 437 50.80 137.83 -108.75
C LYS A 437 50.95 136.37 -109.23
N ASN A 438 50.93 135.39 -108.31
CA ASN A 438 51.24 133.99 -108.64
C ASN A 438 49.99 133.09 -108.77
N ALA A 439 48.91 133.34 -108.03
CA ALA A 439 47.69 132.51 -108.13
C ALA A 439 46.94 132.68 -109.47
N ARG A 440 47.10 133.84 -110.14
CA ARG A 440 46.63 134.07 -111.52
C ARG A 440 47.28 133.18 -112.59
N ILE A 441 48.23 132.30 -112.21
CA ILE A 441 48.91 131.35 -113.11
C ILE A 441 48.48 129.89 -112.81
N ALA A 442 47.85 129.61 -111.67
CA ALA A 442 47.51 128.24 -111.25
C ALA A 442 46.03 127.84 -111.44
N GLY A 443 45.15 128.77 -111.84
CA GLY A 443 43.72 128.50 -112.04
C GLY A 443 43.39 127.47 -113.14
N ASP A 444 44.27 127.31 -114.13
CA ASP A 444 43.91 126.66 -115.41
C ASP A 444 44.27 125.17 -115.51
N ALA A 445 44.79 124.53 -114.44
CA ALA A 445 45.49 123.24 -114.57
C ALA A 445 44.80 121.97 -113.97
N ALA A 446 43.95 122.06 -112.94
CA ALA A 446 43.65 120.88 -112.09
C ALA A 446 42.17 120.62 -111.71
N GLU A 447 41.19 121.22 -112.38
CA GLU A 447 39.75 120.90 -112.18
C GLU A 447 39.36 119.46 -112.63
N LYS A 448 40.29 118.69 -113.22
CA LYS A 448 39.97 117.54 -114.08
C LYS A 448 40.20 116.14 -113.50
N ALA A 449 40.81 115.97 -112.32
CA ALA A 449 41.36 114.68 -111.90
C ALA A 449 40.37 113.67 -111.27
N GLU A 450 40.00 113.79 -109.98
CA GLU A 450 39.54 112.59 -109.25
C GLU A 450 38.37 112.79 -108.27
N ARG A 451 37.16 112.94 -108.84
CA ARG A 451 35.87 113.06 -108.12
C ARG A 451 35.08 111.74 -108.08
N THR A 452 35.74 110.56 -108.14
CA THR A 452 35.07 109.33 -108.62
C THR A 452 35.28 108.03 -107.79
N ALA A 453 36.31 107.89 -106.95
CA ALA A 453 36.73 106.54 -106.49
C ALA A 453 36.04 105.93 -105.24
N ALA A 454 36.22 106.49 -104.03
CA ALA A 454 36.16 105.68 -102.80
C ALA A 454 34.89 105.76 -101.91
N ILE A 455 33.97 106.71 -102.16
CA ILE A 455 32.89 107.06 -101.21
C ILE A 455 31.80 105.98 -100.99
N ASN A 456 31.76 104.91 -101.81
CA ASN A 456 30.62 103.99 -101.85
C ASN A 456 30.80 102.60 -101.19
N THR A 457 32.01 102.19 -100.77
CA THR A 457 32.26 100.76 -100.48
C THR A 457 32.01 100.34 -99.02
N GLU A 458 32.72 100.88 -98.02
CA GLU A 458 32.75 100.27 -96.67
C GLU A 458 31.45 100.43 -95.85
N LYS A 459 30.64 101.45 -96.15
CA LYS A 459 29.39 101.76 -95.43
C LYS A 459 28.35 100.61 -95.41
N THR A 460 28.52 99.61 -96.28
CA THR A 460 27.55 98.55 -96.54
C THR A 460 27.76 97.29 -95.70
N GLU A 461 28.98 96.99 -95.21
CA GLU A 461 29.30 95.62 -94.75
C GLU A 461 29.00 95.34 -93.26
N ARG A 462 29.27 96.29 -92.34
CA ARG A 462 29.14 95.99 -90.89
C ARG A 462 27.74 96.08 -90.29
N ILE A 463 26.77 96.67 -91.00
CA ILE A 463 25.35 96.65 -90.60
C ILE A 463 24.79 95.20 -90.58
N ALA A 464 25.42 94.27 -91.31
CA ALA A 464 25.03 92.86 -91.32
C ALA A 464 25.36 92.09 -90.02
N GLY A 465 26.36 92.53 -89.24
CA GLY A 465 26.82 91.80 -88.04
C GLY A 465 25.82 91.83 -86.89
N ASP A 466 25.27 93.01 -86.60
CA ASP A 466 24.39 93.23 -85.44
C ASP A 466 23.01 92.55 -85.60
N THR A 467 22.66 92.11 -86.81
CA THR A 467 21.44 91.33 -87.09
C THR A 467 21.55 89.87 -86.65
N ALA A 468 22.77 89.31 -86.55
CA ALA A 468 22.97 87.87 -86.29
C ALA A 468 22.81 87.47 -84.82
N LEU A 469 22.99 88.38 -83.87
CA LEU A 469 22.93 88.08 -82.43
C LEU A 469 21.50 88.02 -81.88
N GLY A 470 20.58 88.84 -82.42
CA GLY A 470 19.18 88.89 -81.98
C GLY A 470 18.46 87.53 -82.08
N ASN A 471 18.61 86.85 -83.23
CA ASN A 471 17.93 85.59 -83.52
C ASN A 471 18.29 84.43 -82.57
N ARG A 472 19.37 84.51 -81.79
CA ARG A 472 19.76 83.44 -80.84
C ARG A 472 19.02 83.52 -79.50
N ILE A 473 18.63 84.72 -79.05
CA ILE A 473 18.01 84.93 -77.73
C ILE A 473 16.52 84.57 -77.76
N ASP A 474 15.86 84.76 -78.90
CA ASP A 474 14.47 84.34 -79.13
C ASP A 474 14.30 82.81 -79.03
N VAL A 475 15.30 82.03 -79.43
CA VAL A 475 15.30 80.55 -79.37
C VAL A 475 15.39 80.04 -77.93
N GLU A 476 16.24 80.65 -77.09
CA GLU A 476 16.40 80.23 -75.70
C GLU A 476 15.16 80.59 -74.85
N THR A 477 14.51 81.69 -75.19
CA THR A 477 13.22 82.11 -74.60
C THR A 477 12.09 81.13 -74.94
N ALA A 478 12.01 80.65 -76.19
CA ALA A 478 11.02 79.63 -76.60
C ALA A 478 11.21 78.27 -75.91
N THR A 479 12.45 77.92 -75.57
CA THR A 479 12.78 76.63 -74.92
C THR A 479 12.24 76.57 -73.48
N ARG A 480 12.46 77.63 -72.68
CA ARG A 480 12.03 77.68 -71.27
C ARG A 480 10.50 77.73 -71.09
N VAL A 481 9.77 78.30 -72.04
CA VAL A 481 8.28 78.32 -72.02
C VAL A 481 7.68 76.91 -72.25
N THR A 482 8.40 76.04 -72.97
CA THR A 482 7.95 74.67 -73.28
C THR A 482 8.11 73.73 -72.08
N GLU A 483 9.16 73.93 -71.26
CA GLU A 483 9.44 73.11 -70.07
C GLU A 483 8.43 73.34 -68.94
N VAL A 484 7.97 74.58 -68.74
CA VAL A 484 6.97 74.93 -67.70
C VAL A 484 5.61 74.27 -67.98
N LYS A 485 5.13 74.29 -69.23
CA LYS A 485 3.89 73.59 -69.63
C LYS A 485 3.94 72.06 -69.43
N ARG A 486 5.12 71.46 -69.39
CA ARG A 486 5.33 70.02 -69.16
C ARG A 486 5.24 69.63 -67.68
N LEU A 487 5.41 70.59 -66.76
CA LEU A 487 5.34 70.37 -65.32
C LEU A 487 3.91 70.50 -64.79
N ASP A 488 3.15 71.52 -65.21
CA ASP A 488 1.72 71.71 -64.88
C ASP A 488 0.90 70.42 -65.12
N GLY A 489 0.93 69.92 -66.37
CA GLY A 489 0.14 68.74 -66.75
C GLY A 489 0.52 67.42 -66.04
N ARG A 490 1.65 67.37 -65.32
CA ARG A 490 2.04 66.21 -64.50
C ARG A 490 1.53 66.32 -63.06
N VAL A 491 1.27 67.53 -62.55
CA VAL A 491 0.75 67.74 -61.20
C VAL A 491 -0.75 67.44 -61.17
N ASP A 492 -1.51 67.91 -62.15
CA ASP A 492 -2.95 67.63 -62.25
C ASP A 492 -3.26 66.13 -62.40
N GLN A 493 -2.45 65.39 -63.18
CA GLN A 493 -2.59 63.94 -63.34
C GLN A 493 -2.23 63.13 -62.08
N LEU A 494 -1.48 63.71 -61.14
CA LEU A 494 -1.14 63.07 -59.87
C LEU A 494 -2.25 63.26 -58.83
N ASN A 495 -2.76 64.49 -58.69
CA ASN A 495 -3.84 64.79 -57.74
C ASN A 495 -5.12 64.00 -58.08
N THR A 496 -5.50 63.96 -59.36
CA THR A 496 -6.70 63.21 -59.83
C THR A 496 -6.59 61.68 -59.60
N ARG A 497 -5.37 61.16 -59.51
CA ARG A 497 -5.13 59.72 -59.28
C ARG A 497 -5.04 59.36 -57.79
N LEU A 498 -4.69 60.30 -56.92
CA LEU A 498 -4.54 60.05 -55.50
C LEU A 498 -5.92 59.91 -54.84
N ASP A 499 -6.83 60.86 -55.10
CA ASP A 499 -8.23 60.82 -54.65
C ASP A 499 -8.91 59.49 -55.02
N HIS A 500 -8.76 59.03 -56.26
CA HIS A 500 -9.44 57.81 -56.73
C HIS A 500 -8.91 56.51 -56.09
N VAL A 501 -7.66 56.50 -55.62
CA VAL A 501 -7.07 55.38 -54.88
C VAL A 501 -7.60 55.35 -53.45
N GLU A 502 -7.66 56.51 -52.79
CA GLU A 502 -8.14 56.64 -51.41
C GLU A 502 -9.64 56.24 -51.30
N THR A 503 -10.49 56.73 -52.21
CA THR A 503 -11.92 56.31 -52.24
C THR A 503 -12.07 54.80 -52.52
N THR A 504 -11.23 54.23 -53.38
CA THR A 504 -11.34 52.80 -53.74
C THR A 504 -10.88 51.89 -52.59
N ALA A 505 -9.86 52.29 -51.83
CA ALA A 505 -9.36 51.53 -50.67
C ALA A 505 -10.40 51.49 -49.53
N ASN A 506 -10.97 52.63 -49.15
CA ASN A 506 -11.94 52.71 -48.06
C ASN A 506 -13.22 51.90 -48.34
N ARG A 507 -13.70 51.89 -49.59
CA ARG A 507 -14.82 51.02 -50.02
C ARG A 507 -14.52 49.51 -49.88
N GLY A 508 -13.28 49.08 -50.14
CA GLY A 508 -12.86 47.68 -49.94
C GLY A 508 -12.87 47.24 -48.47
N ILE A 509 -12.53 48.15 -47.57
CA ILE A 509 -12.59 47.93 -46.11
C ILE A 509 -14.06 47.86 -45.65
N ALA A 510 -14.92 48.78 -46.12
CA ALA A 510 -16.35 48.76 -45.81
C ALA A 510 -17.02 47.43 -46.26
N ILE A 511 -16.71 46.91 -47.45
CA ILE A 511 -17.20 45.60 -47.93
C ILE A 511 -16.74 44.45 -47.02
N SER A 512 -15.50 44.49 -46.54
CA SER A 512 -14.93 43.44 -45.67
C SER A 512 -15.58 43.42 -44.27
N LEU A 513 -15.92 44.59 -43.74
CA LEU A 513 -16.73 44.75 -42.52
C LEU A 513 -18.15 44.23 -42.73
N ALA A 514 -18.81 44.65 -43.82
CA ALA A 514 -20.18 44.25 -44.16
C ALA A 514 -20.34 42.72 -44.26
N ALA A 515 -19.32 42.03 -44.79
CA ALA A 515 -19.33 40.59 -44.96
C ALA A 515 -19.09 39.79 -43.66
N SER A 516 -18.64 40.41 -42.57
CA SER A 516 -18.07 39.70 -41.40
C SER A 516 -19.07 39.50 -40.26
N GLN A 517 -19.90 38.46 -40.37
CA GLN A 517 -20.89 38.06 -39.35
C GLN A 517 -20.56 36.70 -38.69
N ALA A 518 -20.91 36.55 -37.41
CA ALA A 518 -20.81 35.30 -36.65
C ALA A 518 -21.92 34.31 -37.02
N ILE A 519 -21.60 33.00 -37.04
CA ILE A 519 -22.42 31.95 -37.65
C ILE A 519 -23.09 31.07 -36.56
N PRO A 520 -24.41 30.79 -36.63
CA PRO A 520 -25.09 29.82 -35.77
C PRO A 520 -24.72 28.35 -36.06
N SER A 521 -24.95 27.42 -35.12
CA SER A 521 -24.67 25.99 -35.32
C SER A 521 -25.61 25.35 -36.35
N LEU A 522 -25.03 24.77 -37.41
CA LEU A 522 -25.75 24.13 -38.53
C LEU A 522 -25.49 22.63 -38.55
N GLN A 523 -26.55 21.83 -38.77
CA GLN A 523 -26.47 20.38 -38.98
C GLN A 523 -26.10 20.04 -40.44
N PRO A 524 -25.59 18.83 -40.74
CA PRO A 524 -25.17 18.45 -42.09
C PRO A 524 -26.27 18.66 -43.14
N GLY A 525 -25.91 19.29 -44.26
CA GLY A 525 -26.84 19.61 -45.36
C GLY A 525 -27.65 20.90 -45.18
N GLN A 526 -27.55 21.60 -44.04
CA GLN A 526 -28.20 22.90 -43.84
C GLN A 526 -27.38 24.06 -44.44
N VAL A 527 -28.09 25.06 -44.97
CA VAL A 527 -27.53 26.31 -45.49
C VAL A 527 -28.13 27.49 -44.71
N ALA A 528 -27.29 28.33 -44.11
CA ALA A 528 -27.68 29.62 -43.57
C ALA A 528 -27.34 30.73 -44.58
N VAL A 529 -28.23 31.70 -44.74
CA VAL A 529 -27.96 32.95 -45.47
C VAL A 529 -27.85 34.08 -44.45
N PHE A 530 -26.84 34.93 -44.61
CA PHE A 530 -26.55 36.06 -43.73
C PHE A 530 -26.37 37.34 -44.55
N GLY A 531 -26.59 38.49 -43.91
CA GLY A 531 -26.51 39.79 -44.56
C GLY A 531 -26.07 40.85 -43.57
N GLY A 532 -25.09 41.65 -43.96
CA GLY A 532 -24.49 42.68 -43.11
C GLY A 532 -24.21 43.96 -43.90
N VAL A 533 -24.08 45.05 -43.14
CA VAL A 533 -23.68 46.37 -43.65
C VAL A 533 -22.44 46.84 -42.92
N GLY A 534 -21.53 47.48 -43.64
CA GLY A 534 -20.24 47.94 -43.15
C GLY A 534 -20.01 49.37 -43.57
N TYR A 535 -19.36 50.13 -42.69
CA TYR A 535 -19.09 51.55 -42.89
C TYR A 535 -17.67 51.86 -42.42
N TYR A 536 -16.93 52.63 -43.21
CA TYR A 536 -15.55 53.02 -42.90
C TYR A 536 -15.19 54.34 -43.59
N GLU A 537 -14.68 55.32 -42.84
CA GLU A 537 -14.11 56.59 -43.36
C GLU A 537 -14.96 57.23 -44.49
N GLY A 538 -16.25 57.48 -44.22
CA GLY A 538 -17.17 58.13 -45.16
C GLY A 538 -17.98 57.17 -46.05
N GLU A 539 -17.49 55.94 -46.27
CA GLU A 539 -17.99 55.01 -47.29
C GLU A 539 -18.82 53.85 -46.72
N ALA A 540 -19.91 53.50 -47.41
CA ALA A 540 -20.86 52.46 -46.99
C ALA A 540 -20.91 51.28 -47.98
N ALA A 541 -21.07 50.06 -47.44
CA ALA A 541 -21.21 48.84 -48.22
C ALA A 541 -22.23 47.86 -47.60
N GLY A 542 -22.90 47.08 -48.44
CA GLY A 542 -23.76 45.97 -48.03
C GLY A 542 -23.25 44.65 -48.59
N ALA A 543 -23.29 43.58 -47.81
CA ALA A 543 -22.87 42.24 -48.22
C ALA A 543 -23.91 41.18 -47.86
N LEU A 544 -24.03 40.19 -48.74
CA LEU A 544 -24.89 39.02 -48.61
C LEU A 544 -24.02 37.77 -48.76
N GLY A 545 -24.22 36.79 -47.91
CA GLY A 545 -23.45 35.55 -47.92
C GLY A 545 -24.23 34.34 -47.48
N ALA A 546 -23.66 33.17 -47.74
CA ALA A 546 -24.20 31.90 -47.32
C ALA A 546 -23.12 31.03 -46.67
N VAL A 547 -23.53 30.21 -45.71
CA VAL A 547 -22.72 29.18 -45.07
C VAL A 547 -23.43 27.85 -45.26
N THR A 548 -22.69 26.82 -45.66
CA THR A 548 -23.17 25.45 -45.83
C THR A 548 -22.31 24.49 -45.02
N SER A 549 -22.93 23.47 -44.42
CA SER A 549 -22.23 22.41 -43.69
C SER A 549 -22.25 21.11 -44.47
N PHE A 550 -21.08 20.63 -44.89
CA PHE A 550 -20.94 19.39 -45.67
C PHE A 550 -20.82 18.14 -44.78
N SER A 551 -20.42 18.31 -43.51
CA SER A 551 -20.44 17.28 -42.46
C SER A 551 -20.41 17.94 -41.08
N ASP A 552 -20.64 17.18 -40.00
CA ASP A 552 -20.60 17.68 -38.62
C ASP A 552 -19.29 18.38 -38.23
N ARG A 553 -18.24 18.20 -39.04
CA ARG A 553 -16.91 18.75 -38.83
C ARG A 553 -16.41 19.66 -39.94
N PHE A 554 -17.15 19.90 -41.04
CA PHE A 554 -16.64 20.69 -42.16
C PHE A 554 -17.70 21.60 -42.79
N SER A 555 -17.46 22.91 -42.78
CA SER A 555 -18.33 23.92 -43.36
C SER A 555 -17.59 24.85 -44.32
N GLY A 556 -18.33 25.36 -45.31
CA GLY A 556 -17.87 26.36 -46.27
C GLY A 556 -18.76 27.59 -46.21
N SER A 557 -18.16 28.77 -46.37
CA SER A 557 -18.84 30.06 -46.37
C SER A 557 -18.38 30.91 -47.55
N GLY A 558 -19.29 31.71 -48.09
CA GLY A 558 -18.99 32.72 -49.09
C GLY A 558 -19.87 33.94 -48.87
N ALA A 559 -19.35 35.14 -49.15
CA ALA A 559 -20.16 36.35 -49.22
C ALA A 559 -19.69 37.26 -50.35
N PHE A 560 -20.62 38.04 -50.87
CA PHE A 560 -20.40 39.05 -51.90
C PHE A 560 -20.98 40.37 -51.40
N GLY A 561 -20.21 41.45 -51.55
CA GLY A 561 -20.58 42.77 -51.11
C GLY A 561 -20.37 43.83 -52.17
N VAL A 562 -21.22 44.85 -52.09
CA VAL A 562 -21.31 45.97 -53.01
C VAL A 562 -21.22 47.28 -52.22
N ALA A 563 -20.38 48.18 -52.71
CA ALA A 563 -20.28 49.56 -52.23
C ALA A 563 -20.74 50.52 -53.34
N ASP A 564 -21.04 51.76 -52.97
CA ASP A 564 -21.51 52.76 -53.93
C ASP A 564 -20.47 53.04 -55.05
N GLY A 565 -20.92 53.54 -56.20
CA GLY A 565 -20.11 53.71 -57.40
C GLY A 565 -19.64 52.40 -58.06
N GLY A 566 -20.38 51.30 -57.85
CA GLY A 566 -20.22 50.05 -58.60
C GLY A 566 -19.00 49.20 -58.25
N LYS A 567 -18.38 49.42 -57.09
CA LYS A 567 -17.28 48.57 -56.61
C LYS A 567 -17.85 47.33 -55.93
N VAL A 568 -17.29 46.16 -56.28
CA VAL A 568 -17.73 44.86 -55.78
C VAL A 568 -16.56 44.08 -55.19
N GLY A 569 -16.84 43.28 -54.16
CA GLY A 569 -15.84 42.42 -53.50
C GLY A 569 -16.48 41.14 -52.98
N GLY A 570 -15.68 40.08 -52.83
CA GLY A 570 -16.15 38.79 -52.35
C GLY A 570 -15.16 38.13 -51.40
N ARG A 571 -15.69 37.30 -50.49
CA ARG A 571 -14.92 36.41 -49.62
C ARG A 571 -15.40 34.97 -49.79
N ALA A 572 -14.49 34.03 -49.63
CA ALA A 572 -14.80 32.62 -49.46
C ALA A 572 -13.88 32.04 -48.38
N GLY A 573 -14.37 31.11 -47.57
CA GLY A 573 -13.61 30.51 -46.48
C GLY A 573 -14.21 29.19 -46.01
N VAL A 574 -13.37 28.29 -45.51
CA VAL A 574 -13.74 26.96 -45.01
C VAL A 574 -13.32 26.81 -43.54
N ALA A 575 -14.06 26.01 -42.78
CA ALA A 575 -13.80 25.76 -41.35
C ALA A 575 -13.95 24.27 -41.01
N TYR A 576 -13.17 23.83 -40.01
CA TYR A 576 -13.10 22.43 -39.56
C TYR A 576 -13.00 22.35 -38.03
N VAL A 577 -13.68 21.38 -37.39
CA VAL A 577 -13.68 21.21 -35.91
C VAL A 577 -13.48 19.75 -35.48
N ILE A 578 -12.84 19.53 -34.34
CA ILE A 578 -12.24 18.25 -33.92
C ILE A 578 -12.86 17.77 -32.58
N GLY A 579 -13.86 16.86 -32.65
CA GLY A 579 -14.62 16.25 -31.51
C GLY A 579 -16.04 15.80 -31.95
N GLY A 580 -16.80 14.90 -31.30
CA GLY A 580 -16.51 13.92 -30.21
C GLY A 580 -17.45 14.08 -29.00
N ASN A 581 -18.39 13.18 -28.67
CA ASN A 581 -18.88 11.93 -29.30
C ASN A 581 -20.25 12.13 -29.98
#